data_AF-A0A438G7S2-F1
#
_entry.id   AF-A0A438G7S2-F1
#
_cell.length_a   1.000
_cell.length_b   1.000
_cell.length_c   1.000
_cell.angle_alpha   90.00
_cell.angle_beta   90.00
_cell.angle_gamma   90.00
#
_symmetry.space_group_name_H-M   'P 1'
#
loop_
_entity.id
_entity.type
_entity.pdbx_description
1 polymer ?
#
loop_
_entity_poly.entity_id
_entity_poly.type
_entity_poly.pdbx_seq_one_letter_code
_entity_poly.pdbx_strand_id
1 'polypeptide(L)'
;MSTVEAVFVLGFEKDAIGWMIEHLTKAIGMKSRLGFNRKFRGKFCVHLMEVGFNNHGRFIRISEFTTNRKSSFLVILVGEKGRGWENLKSALSSLLVVPFRM
;
A
#
# COMPACT_ATOMS: atom_id res chain seq x y z
N MET A 1 -17.11 27.97 8.25
CA MET A 1 -16.60 26.99 7.27
C MET A 1 -16.29 25.71 8.01
N SER A 2 -17.16 24.70 7.92
CA SER A 2 -16.83 23.35 8.36
C SER A 2 -15.99 22.70 7.25
N THR A 3 -14.74 22.38 7.54
CA THR A 3 -13.93 21.51 6.68
C THR A 3 -14.54 20.12 6.70
N VAL A 4 -15.07 19.68 5.56
CA VAL A 4 -15.49 18.29 5.37
C VAL A 4 -14.19 17.49 5.22
N GLU A 5 -13.81 16.71 6.24
CA GLU A 5 -12.69 15.78 6.13
C GLU A 5 -13.08 14.67 5.13
N ALA A 6 -12.38 14.64 4.00
CA ALA A 6 -12.53 13.55 3.05
C ALA A 6 -11.80 12.31 3.61
N VAL A 7 -12.55 11.40 4.24
CA VAL A 7 -12.02 10.12 4.72
C VAL A 7 -11.86 9.18 3.51
N PHE A 8 -10.62 8.81 3.22
CA PHE A 8 -10.31 7.78 2.23
C PHE A 8 -10.10 6.44 2.93
N VAL A 9 -10.78 5.40 2.45
CA VAL A 9 -10.69 4.03 2.99
C VAL A 9 -10.23 3.10 1.88
N LEU A 10 -9.19 2.32 2.18
CA LEU A 10 -8.72 1.21 1.35
C LEU A 10 -8.84 -0.07 2.17
N GLY A 11 -9.71 -0.99 1.74
CA GLY A 11 -9.93 -2.25 2.45
C GLY A 11 -8.77 -3.22 2.22
N PHE A 12 -8.46 -4.04 3.22
CA PHE A 12 -7.46 -5.11 3.09
C PHE A 12 -7.90 -6.36 3.84
N GLU A 13 -7.75 -7.51 3.19
CA GLU A 13 -7.77 -8.80 3.88
C GLU A 13 -6.53 -8.95 4.76
N LYS A 14 -6.65 -9.64 5.90
CA LYS A 14 -5.53 -9.81 6.84
C LYS A 14 -4.29 -10.41 6.15
N ASP A 15 -4.50 -11.41 5.29
CA ASP A 15 -3.43 -12.09 4.56
C ASP A 15 -2.76 -11.17 3.52
N ALA A 16 -3.47 -10.14 3.03
CA ALA A 16 -2.90 -9.14 2.15
C ALA A 16 -1.86 -8.26 2.85
N ILE A 17 -1.93 -8.11 4.18
CA ILE A 17 -0.97 -7.29 4.94
C ILE A 17 0.44 -7.88 4.87
N GLY A 18 0.57 -9.20 5.08
CA GLY A 18 1.86 -9.89 4.98
C GLY A 18 2.46 -9.77 3.56
N TRP A 19 1.62 -10.00 2.56
CA TRP A 19 1.98 -9.83 1.14
C TRP A 19 2.43 -8.39 0.82
N MET A 20 1.75 -7.37 1.36
CA MET A 20 2.13 -5.97 1.18
C MET A 20 3.50 -5.69 1.81
N ILE A 21 3.75 -6.14 3.04
CA ILE A 21 5.03 -5.93 3.74
C ILE A 21 6.19 -6.57 2.97
N GLU A 22 5.99 -7.77 2.43
CA GLU A 22 7.00 -8.47 1.62
C GLU A 22 7.38 -7.63 0.39
N HIS A 23 6.39 -7.14 -0.36
CA HIS A 23 6.64 -6.37 -1.57
C HIS A 23 7.09 -4.93 -1.31
N LEU A 24 6.66 -4.30 -0.21
CA LEU A 24 7.22 -3.04 0.29
C LEU A 24 8.70 -3.18 0.61
N THR A 25 9.09 -4.27 1.28
CA THR A 25 10.49 -4.54 1.58
C THR A 25 11.32 -4.68 0.30
N LYS A 26 10.79 -5.39 -0.71
CA LYS A 26 11.42 -5.48 -2.04
C LYS A 26 11.54 -4.10 -2.69
N ALA A 27 10.48 -3.28 -2.66
CA ALA A 27 10.47 -1.94 -3.26
C ALA A 27 11.52 -1.00 -2.63
N ILE A 28 11.68 -1.03 -1.30
CA ILE A 28 12.65 -0.23 -0.55
C ILE A 28 14.09 -0.62 -0.92
N GLY A 29 14.38 -1.92 -1.02
CA GLY A 29 15.72 -2.42 -1.39
C GLY A 29 16.06 -2.32 -2.89
N MET A 30 15.11 -1.93 -3.74
CA MET A 30 15.31 -1.88 -5.19
C MET A 30 16.02 -0.61 -5.66
N LYS A 31 16.86 -0.77 -6.69
CA LYS A 31 17.50 0.33 -7.41
C LYS A 31 16.46 1.35 -7.91
N SER A 32 16.82 2.63 -7.87
CA SER A 32 15.93 3.77 -8.12
C SER A 32 15.41 3.93 -9.56
N ARG A 33 15.67 2.98 -10.45
CA ARG A 33 15.14 2.98 -11.83
C ARG A 33 14.29 1.75 -12.15
N LEU A 34 14.07 0.87 -11.17
CA LEU A 34 13.38 -0.40 -11.37
C LEU A 34 11.97 -0.38 -10.76
N GLY A 35 10.99 -0.75 -11.56
CA GLY A 35 9.59 -0.89 -11.15
C GLY A 35 9.13 -2.34 -11.18
N PHE A 36 7.97 -2.60 -10.59
CA PHE A 36 7.28 -3.87 -10.73
C PHE A 36 5.78 -3.71 -10.47
N ASN A 37 5.02 -4.70 -10.91
CA ASN A 37 3.63 -4.91 -10.54
C ASN A 37 3.50 -6.27 -9.83
N ARG A 38 2.73 -6.32 -8.74
CA ARG A 38 2.42 -7.55 -8.02
C ARG A 38 0.94 -7.55 -7.68
N LYS A 39 0.30 -8.70 -7.92
CA LYS A 39 -1.12 -8.91 -7.66
C LYS A 39 -1.30 -9.89 -6.51
N PHE A 40 -2.15 -9.54 -5.58
CA PHE A 40 -2.71 -10.42 -4.57
C PHE A 40 -4.17 -10.70 -4.91
N ARG A 41 -4.57 -11.97 -4.89
CA ARG A 41 -5.97 -12.36 -5.04
C ARG A 41 -6.46 -12.85 -3.69
N GLY A 42 -7.24 -12.01 -3.02
CA GLY A 42 -7.97 -12.37 -1.82
C GLY A 42 -9.24 -13.14 -2.15
N LYS A 43 -10.04 -13.38 -1.10
CA LYS A 43 -11.35 -14.03 -1.19
C LYS A 43 -12.39 -13.13 -1.87
N PHE A 44 -12.38 -11.84 -1.56
CA PHE A 44 -13.41 -10.89 -2.04
C PHE A 44 -12.85 -9.73 -2.85
N CYS A 45 -11.55 -9.48 -2.73
CA CYS A 45 -10.87 -8.39 -3.42
C CYS A 45 -9.60 -8.87 -4.12
N VAL A 46 -9.20 -8.11 -5.12
CA VAL A 46 -7.87 -8.19 -5.73
C VAL A 46 -7.12 -6.93 -5.34
N HIS A 47 -5.91 -7.10 -4.82
CA HIS A 47 -4.99 -5.98 -4.61
C HIS A 47 -3.90 -5.97 -5.66
N LEU A 48 -3.54 -4.78 -6.13
CA LEU A 48 -2.41 -4.56 -7.03
C LEU A 48 -1.46 -3.56 -6.38
N MET A 49 -0.19 -3.95 -6.26
CA MET A 49 0.88 -3.07 -5.82
C MET A 49 1.82 -2.81 -6.99
N GLU A 50 2.07 -1.53 -7.26
CA GLU A 50 2.89 -1.07 -8.37
C GLU A 50 3.97 -0.14 -7.85
N VAL A 51 5.22 -0.38 -8.25
CA VAL A 51 6.32 0.57 -8.08
C VAL A 51 6.55 1.26 -9.41
N GLY A 52 6.26 2.56 -9.45
CA GLY A 52 6.35 3.39 -10.64
C GLY A 52 7.22 4.63 -10.45
N PHE A 53 7.36 5.38 -11.54
CA PHE A 53 8.19 6.58 -11.64
C PHE A 53 7.46 7.64 -12.46
N ASN A 54 7.52 8.88 -12.03
CA ASN A 54 7.11 10.03 -12.83
C ASN A 54 8.10 11.19 -12.61
N ASN A 55 7.80 12.37 -13.15
CA ASN A 55 8.66 13.56 -12.99
C ASN A 55 8.85 14.00 -11.53
N HIS A 56 8.01 13.53 -10.60
CA HIS A 56 8.10 13.77 -9.16
C HIS A 56 8.84 12.64 -8.42
N GLY A 57 9.41 11.69 -9.16
CA GLY A 57 10.20 10.59 -8.64
C GLY A 57 9.40 9.29 -8.50
N ARG A 58 9.82 8.48 -7.54
CA ARG A 58 9.29 7.13 -7.28
C ARG A 58 8.01 7.18 -6.49
N PHE A 59 7.08 6.30 -6.85
CA PHE A 59 5.85 6.09 -6.08
C PHE A 59 5.50 4.61 -5.98
N ILE A 60 4.79 4.27 -4.91
CA ILE A 60 4.04 3.04 -4.78
C ILE A 60 2.58 3.38 -5.01
N ARG A 61 1.91 2.61 -5.87
CA ARG A 61 0.45 2.64 -6.01
C ARG A 61 -0.12 1.33 -5.49
N ILE A 62 -1.09 1.42 -4.57
CA ILE A 62 -1.82 0.26 -4.04
C ILE A 62 -3.27 0.41 -4.48
N SER A 63 -3.79 -0.55 -5.23
CA SER A 63 -5.17 -0.53 -5.73
C SER A 63 -5.96 -1.70 -5.17
N GLU A 64 -7.22 -1.46 -4.86
CA GLU A 64 -8.22 -2.45 -4.47
C GLU A 64 -9.28 -2.55 -5.56
N PHE A 65 -9.57 -3.78 -5.99
CA PHE A 65 -10.63 -4.12 -6.91
C PHE A 65 -11.60 -5.08 -6.23
N THR A 66 -12.87 -4.71 -6.19
CA THR A 66 -13.96 -5.56 -5.69
C THR A 66 -15.06 -5.62 -6.75
N THR A 67 -15.89 -6.67 -6.73
CA THR A 67 -16.94 -6.85 -7.75
C THR A 67 -18.09 -5.85 -7.63
N ASN A 68 -18.37 -5.37 -6.41
CA ASN A 68 -19.60 -4.61 -6.10
C ASN A 68 -19.33 -3.17 -5.63
N ARG A 69 -18.08 -2.68 -5.72
CA ARG A 69 -17.73 -1.30 -5.37
C ARG A 69 -16.77 -0.72 -6.40
N LYS A 70 -16.74 0.62 -6.48
CA LYS A 70 -15.72 1.32 -7.27
C LYS A 70 -14.32 0.90 -6.79
N SER A 71 -13.40 0.74 -7.73
CA SER A 71 -12.00 0.53 -7.39
C SER A 71 -11.45 1.76 -6.69
N SER A 72 -10.63 1.51 -5.68
CA SER A 72 -9.97 2.54 -4.88
C SER A 72 -8.46 2.34 -5.02
N PHE A 73 -7.70 3.43 -4.99
CA PHE A 73 -6.25 3.33 -4.97
C PHE A 73 -5.61 4.43 -4.13
N LEU A 74 -4.46 4.11 -3.55
CA LEU A 74 -3.61 5.00 -2.80
C LEU A 74 -2.27 5.13 -3.52
N VAL A 75 -1.77 6.36 -3.66
CA VAL A 75 -0.42 6.63 -4.17
C VAL A 75 0.43 7.18 -3.03
N ILE A 76 1.58 6.56 -2.84
CA ILE A 76 2.51 6.84 -1.75
C ILE A 76 3.85 7.19 -2.37
N LEU A 77 4.20 8.47 -2.29
CA LEU A 77 5.52 8.94 -2.69
C LEU A 77 6.56 8.38 -1.69
N VAL A 78 7.81 8.24 -2.15
CA VAL A 78 8.93 7.84 -1.30
C VAL A 78 9.04 8.71 -0.03
N GLY A 79 8.57 9.96 -0.09
CA GLY A 79 8.69 10.94 0.98
C GLY A 79 10.12 11.46 1.11
N GLU A 80 10.34 12.41 2.02
CA GLU A 80 11.69 12.91 2.29
C GLU A 80 12.62 11.76 2.73
N LYS A 81 13.78 11.67 2.08
CA LYS A 81 14.86 10.71 2.39
C LYS A 81 14.45 9.23 2.40
N GLY A 82 13.36 8.82 1.74
CA GLY A 82 12.96 7.40 1.74
C GLY A 82 11.92 7.01 2.78
N ARG A 83 11.63 7.89 3.75
CA ARG A 83 10.92 7.52 4.97
C ARG A 83 9.45 7.20 4.77
N GLY A 84 8.81 7.66 3.69
CA GLY A 84 7.39 7.41 3.43
C GLY A 84 7.07 5.92 3.31
N TRP A 85 7.92 5.18 2.61
CA TRP A 85 7.74 3.73 2.42
C TRP A 85 8.15 2.94 3.67
N GLU A 86 9.20 3.37 4.38
CA GLU A 86 9.62 2.74 5.63
C GLU A 86 8.58 2.93 6.74
N ASN A 87 8.02 4.13 6.87
CA ASN A 87 6.96 4.43 7.83
C ASN A 87 5.71 3.59 7.55
N LEU A 88 5.32 3.47 6.28
CA LEU A 88 4.20 2.61 5.89
C LEU A 88 4.47 1.14 6.26
N LYS A 89 5.66 0.63 5.94
CA LYS A 89 6.05 -0.74 6.31
C LYS A 89 5.98 -0.93 7.83
N SER A 90 6.48 0.03 8.61
CA SER A 90 6.44 -0.01 10.07
C SER A 90 5.00 -0.02 10.60
N ALA A 91 4.14 0.86 10.06
CA ALA A 91 2.73 0.91 10.43
C ALA A 91 2.01 -0.42 10.12
N LEU A 92 2.18 -0.97 8.92
CA LEU A 92 1.59 -2.27 8.55
C LEU A 92 2.12 -3.41 9.43
N SER A 93 3.43 -3.40 9.75
CA SER A 93 4.03 -4.42 10.61
C SER A 93 3.45 -4.37 12.03
N SER A 94 3.15 -3.16 12.55
CA SER A 94 2.52 -3.00 13.86
C SER A 94 1.12 -3.63 13.93
N LEU A 95 0.38 -3.66 12.82
CA LEU A 95 -0.94 -4.31 12.74
C LEU A 95 -0.86 -5.84 12.88
N LEU A 96 0.29 -6.44 12.57
CA LEU A 96 0.49 -7.89 12.69
C LEU A 96 0.92 -8.34 14.09
N VAL A 97 1.43 -7.43 14.92
CA VAL A 97 2.01 -7.74 16.24
C VAL A 97 0.98 -7.64 17.38
N VAL A 98 -0.21 -7.07 17.14
CA VAL A 98 -1.25 -7.00 18.17
C VAL A 98 -1.95 -8.36 18.31
N PRO A 99 -1.89 -9.02 19.48
CA PRO A 99 -2.79 -10.12 19.75
C PRO A 99 -4.20 -9.53 19.81
N PHE A 100 -5.12 -10.07 19.00
CA PHE A 100 -6.54 -9.79 19.18
C PHE A 100 -6.90 -10.13 20.63
N ARG A 101 -7.15 -9.12 21.47
CA ARG A 101 -7.88 -9.33 22.72
C ARG A 101 -9.33 -9.59 22.31
N MET A 102 -9.70 -10.86 22.28
CA MET A 102 -11.11 -11.27 22.38
C MET A 102 -11.66 -10.86 23.75
#